data_AF-A0A5P1UP89-F1
#
_entry.id   AF-A0A5P1UP89-F1
#
_cell.length_a   1.000
_cell.length_b   1.000
_cell.length_c   1.000
_cell.angle_alpha   90.00
_cell.angle_beta   90.00
_cell.angle_gamma   90.00
#
_symmetry.space_group_name_H-M   'P 1'
#
loop_
_entity.id
_entity.type
_entity.pdbx_description
1 polymer ?
#
loop_
_entity_poly.entity_id
_entity_poly.type
_entity_poly.pdbx_seq_one_letter_code
_entity_poly.pdbx_strand_id
1 'polypeptide(L)'
;MGIPPRQISNARTSSEENNTHHIRITRKKQLFLLFYTTDNHRGDDLMYFSAKTRRFNIQNSSWYKKDEHLVFNIPIQDMAEIIATVTSSIHRRGGVGKVEIKEISIFSHAWYDGPTGSAPCTVDPVSEKQMGLYGWSNIDAKWAPKARFVMFGCNTASDNKGARVFAKDISECENFKGVEVWGQAGPAKPSFYPDRRDSSVLRNMGTGWSVNHTYMVASKRGDGLAATRGIPMVSPPALPMKKFMNGILLERAFQSQFNDHREN
;
A
#
# COMPACT_ATOMS: atom_id res chain seq x y z
N MET A 1 40.47 52.83 53.96
CA MET A 1 39.95 51.90 52.95
C MET A 1 38.43 51.97 52.98
N GLY A 2 37.81 52.65 52.00
CA GLY A 2 36.35 52.83 51.93
C GLY A 2 35.72 51.73 51.07
N ILE A 3 34.60 51.18 51.52
CA ILE A 3 33.82 50.18 50.79
C ILE A 3 33.19 50.85 49.55
N PRO A 4 33.30 50.30 48.33
CA PRO A 4 32.66 50.86 47.16
C PRO A 4 31.13 50.83 47.27
N PRO A 5 30.40 51.84 46.79
CA PRO A 5 28.95 51.84 46.82
C PRO A 5 28.39 50.70 45.95
N ARG A 6 27.39 50.01 46.50
CA ARG A 6 26.70 48.88 45.87
C ARG A 6 25.89 49.41 44.68
N GLN A 7 26.23 48.99 43.47
CA GLN A 7 25.44 49.30 42.26
C GLN A 7 24.14 48.49 42.30
N ILE A 8 23.01 49.17 42.51
CA ILE A 8 21.67 48.57 42.42
C ILE A 8 21.18 48.80 40.99
N SER A 9 21.15 47.76 40.17
CA SER A 9 20.51 47.80 38.86
C SER A 9 19.01 47.59 39.02
N ASN A 10 18.21 48.64 38.82
CA ASN A 10 16.78 48.49 38.66
C ASN A 10 16.50 48.01 37.23
N ALA A 11 16.38 46.69 37.05
CA ALA A 11 15.84 46.14 35.82
C ALA A 11 14.34 46.47 35.77
N ARG A 12 13.93 47.32 34.83
CA ARG A 12 12.52 47.42 34.44
C ARG A 12 12.22 46.27 33.48
N THR A 13 11.17 45.51 33.77
CA THR A 13 10.52 44.66 32.76
C THR A 13 10.04 45.55 31.62
N SER A 14 10.42 45.20 30.38
CA SER A 14 9.90 45.89 29.20
C SER A 14 8.39 45.69 29.11
N SER A 15 7.67 46.72 28.69
CA SER A 15 6.23 46.69 28.42
C SER A 15 5.92 46.24 26.98
N GLU A 16 6.85 45.54 26.32
CA GLU A 16 6.61 45.04 24.97
C GLU A 16 5.63 43.86 25.06
N GLU A 17 4.53 43.96 24.29
CA GLU A 17 3.60 42.85 24.13
C GLU A 17 4.37 41.61 23.68
N ASN A 18 4.20 40.52 24.43
CA ASN A 18 4.67 39.20 24.00
C ASN A 18 3.97 38.88 22.67
N ASN A 19 4.64 39.12 21.55
CA ASN A 19 4.22 38.78 20.19
C ASN A 19 4.23 37.25 19.97
N THR A 20 3.46 36.55 20.80
CA THR A 20 3.29 35.10 20.73
C THR A 20 2.33 34.81 19.59
N HIS A 21 2.88 34.62 18.39
CA HIS A 21 2.10 34.16 17.25
C HIS A 21 1.77 32.68 17.42
N HIS A 22 0.50 32.37 17.70
CA HIS A 22 -0.01 31.00 17.65
C HIS A 22 -0.13 30.55 16.19
N ILE A 23 0.93 29.97 15.64
CA ILE A 23 0.90 29.36 14.31
C ILE A 23 0.21 27.99 14.43
N ARG A 24 -1.03 27.89 13.92
CA ARG A 24 -1.71 26.60 13.78
C ARG A 24 -1.10 25.82 12.61
N ILE A 25 -0.11 24.98 12.90
CA ILE A 25 0.43 24.02 11.93
C ILE A 25 -0.67 22.98 11.64
N THR A 26 -1.37 23.15 10.52
CA THR A 26 -2.32 22.14 10.05
C THR A 26 -1.51 21.01 9.44
N ARG A 27 -1.54 19.82 10.07
CA ARG A 27 -0.89 18.62 9.53
C ARG A 27 -1.50 18.27 8.17
N LYS A 28 -0.65 17.84 7.23
CA LYS A 28 -1.09 17.39 5.91
C LYS A 28 -2.02 16.19 6.05
N LYS A 29 -3.02 16.08 5.17
CA LYS A 29 -3.80 14.85 5.04
C LYS A 29 -2.94 13.78 4.36
N GLN A 30 -3.00 12.56 4.87
CA GLN A 30 -2.31 11.40 4.30
C GLN A 30 -3.32 10.50 3.62
N LEU A 31 -3.15 10.24 2.32
CA LEU A 31 -4.07 9.38 1.57
C LEU A 31 -3.53 7.95 1.45
N PHE A 32 -4.45 7.01 1.58
CA PHE A 32 -4.25 5.59 1.30
C PHE A 32 -5.16 5.24 0.12
N LEU A 33 -4.57 5.03 -1.05
CA LEU A 33 -5.28 4.74 -2.28
C LEU A 33 -5.19 3.25 -2.58
N LEU A 34 -6.28 2.52 -2.35
CA LEU A 34 -6.35 1.07 -2.46
C LEU A 34 -7.12 0.70 -3.73
N PHE A 35 -6.40 0.60 -4.83
CA PHE A 35 -6.93 0.27 -6.14
C PHE A 35 -7.24 -1.21 -6.26
N TYR A 36 -8.39 -1.56 -6.81
CA TYR A 36 -8.75 -2.94 -7.12
C TYR A 36 -9.35 -3.03 -8.52
N THR A 37 -8.99 -4.09 -9.23
CA THR A 37 -9.51 -4.30 -10.59
C THR A 37 -10.93 -4.84 -10.56
N THR A 38 -11.77 -4.40 -11.49
CA THR A 38 -13.13 -4.90 -11.70
C THR A 38 -13.29 -5.46 -13.11
N ASP A 39 -14.35 -6.23 -13.35
CA ASP A 39 -14.68 -6.77 -14.68
C ASP A 39 -13.59 -7.68 -15.26
N ASN A 40 -12.85 -8.41 -14.40
CA ASN A 40 -11.77 -9.30 -14.82
C ASN A 40 -12.28 -10.63 -15.41
N HIS A 41 -13.60 -10.83 -15.50
CA HIS A 41 -14.31 -12.11 -15.71
C HIS A 41 -14.06 -13.18 -14.63
N ARG A 42 -12.96 -13.09 -13.88
CA ARG A 42 -12.63 -13.97 -12.76
C ARG A 42 -11.85 -13.24 -11.69
N GLY A 43 -12.34 -13.33 -10.45
CA GLY A 43 -11.62 -12.88 -9.26
C GLY A 43 -12.01 -11.52 -8.73
N ASP A 44 -12.96 -10.81 -9.33
CA ASP A 44 -13.38 -9.47 -8.88
C ASP A 44 -13.69 -9.41 -7.38
N ASP A 45 -14.39 -10.42 -6.84
CA ASP A 45 -14.65 -10.52 -5.41
C ASP A 45 -13.36 -10.61 -4.58
N LEU A 46 -12.37 -11.40 -5.01
CA LEU A 46 -11.08 -11.48 -4.32
C LEU A 46 -10.43 -10.09 -4.24
N MET A 47 -10.38 -9.38 -5.36
CA MET A 47 -9.74 -8.07 -5.46
C MET A 47 -10.48 -7.05 -4.58
N TYR A 48 -11.80 -7.00 -4.68
CA TYR A 48 -12.66 -6.12 -3.88
C TYR A 48 -12.56 -6.41 -2.38
N PHE A 49 -12.76 -7.66 -1.95
CA PHE A 49 -12.75 -8.01 -0.53
C PHE A 49 -11.36 -7.93 0.09
N SER A 50 -10.28 -8.12 -0.69
CA SER A 50 -8.92 -7.85 -0.21
C SER A 50 -8.61 -6.38 -0.05
N ALA A 51 -9.04 -5.53 -0.98
CA ALA A 51 -8.93 -4.09 -0.81
C ALA A 51 -9.75 -3.60 0.40
N LYS A 52 -10.96 -4.13 0.59
CA LYS A 52 -11.80 -3.84 1.76
C LYS A 52 -11.15 -4.27 3.06
N THR A 53 -10.52 -5.45 3.09
CA THR A 53 -9.78 -5.95 4.25
C THR A 53 -8.59 -5.04 4.58
N ARG A 54 -7.81 -4.62 3.57
CA ARG A 54 -6.71 -3.68 3.79
C ARG A 54 -7.19 -2.35 4.39
N ARG A 55 -8.31 -1.82 3.87
CA ARG A 55 -8.93 -0.61 4.43
C ARG A 55 -9.32 -0.81 5.89
N PHE A 56 -10.00 -1.91 6.20
CA PHE A 56 -10.37 -2.24 7.58
C PHE A 56 -9.14 -2.28 8.49
N ASN A 57 -8.06 -2.96 8.08
CA ASN A 57 -6.83 -3.04 8.88
C ASN A 57 -6.16 -1.67 9.08
N ILE A 58 -6.14 -0.80 8.05
CA ILE A 58 -5.64 0.57 8.23
C ILE A 58 -6.48 1.33 9.25
N GLN A 59 -7.80 1.31 9.09
CA GLN A 59 -8.70 2.15 9.89
C GLN A 59 -8.80 1.73 11.35
N ASN A 60 -8.50 0.46 11.67
CA ASN A 60 -8.50 -0.05 13.04
C ASN A 60 -7.09 -0.13 13.66
N SER A 61 -6.05 0.23 12.91
CA SER A 61 -4.68 0.23 13.45
C SER A 61 -4.48 1.32 14.51
N SER A 62 -3.66 1.04 15.52
CA SER A 62 -3.37 1.96 16.64
C SER A 62 -2.74 3.30 16.22
N TRP A 63 -2.06 3.34 15.05
CA TRP A 63 -1.45 4.54 14.50
C TRP A 63 -2.41 5.35 13.61
N TYR A 64 -3.60 4.85 13.32
CA TYR A 64 -4.56 5.54 12.47
C TYR A 64 -5.15 6.77 13.14
N LYS A 65 -5.12 7.89 12.44
CA LYS A 65 -5.70 9.15 12.91
C LYS A 65 -6.81 9.56 11.97
N LYS A 66 -8.07 9.41 12.41
CA LYS A 66 -9.27 9.66 11.60
C LYS A 66 -9.28 11.03 10.92
N ASP A 67 -8.73 12.06 11.58
CA ASP A 67 -8.70 13.41 11.04
C ASP A 67 -7.51 13.65 10.09
N GLU A 68 -6.44 12.86 10.14
CA GLU A 68 -5.26 13.05 9.29
C GLU A 68 -5.26 12.06 8.10
N HIS A 69 -5.78 10.85 8.29
CA HIS A 69 -5.66 9.74 7.36
C HIS A 69 -6.98 9.49 6.61
N LEU A 70 -6.90 9.42 5.28
CA LEU A 70 -8.06 9.19 4.42
C LEU A 70 -7.82 7.94 3.57
N VAL A 71 -8.70 6.95 3.69
CA VAL A 71 -8.55 5.64 3.03
C VAL A 71 -9.63 5.43 1.99
N PHE A 72 -9.23 5.15 0.75
CA PHE A 72 -10.12 4.98 -0.39
C PHE A 72 -9.93 3.60 -1.01
N ASN A 73 -11.01 2.87 -1.22
CA ASN A 73 -11.03 1.73 -2.13
C ASN A 73 -11.50 2.25 -3.50
N ILE A 74 -10.72 1.99 -4.55
CA ILE A 74 -10.92 2.61 -5.85
C ILE A 74 -10.99 1.51 -6.92
N PRO A 75 -12.14 1.30 -7.58
CA PRO A 75 -12.22 0.39 -8.72
C PRO A 75 -11.49 0.99 -9.93
N ILE A 76 -10.79 0.15 -10.68
CA ILE A 76 -10.16 0.51 -11.97
C ILE A 76 -10.29 -0.66 -12.94
N GLN A 77 -10.26 -0.38 -14.24
CA GLN A 77 -10.20 -1.41 -15.29
C GLN A 77 -8.91 -1.28 -16.10
N ASP A 78 -8.50 -0.06 -16.42
CA ASP A 78 -7.21 0.26 -17.03
C ASP A 78 -6.20 0.68 -15.95
N MET A 79 -5.00 0.09 -15.99
CA MET A 79 -3.91 0.44 -15.08
C MET A 79 -3.50 1.92 -15.17
N ALA A 80 -3.65 2.57 -16.33
CA ALA A 80 -3.33 3.97 -16.52
C ALA A 80 -4.26 4.91 -15.72
N GLU A 81 -5.45 4.46 -15.31
CA GLU A 81 -6.37 5.24 -14.46
C GLU A 81 -5.72 5.65 -13.12
N ILE A 82 -4.73 4.89 -12.67
CA ILE A 82 -3.96 5.18 -11.45
C ILE A 82 -3.30 6.56 -11.55
N ILE A 83 -2.71 6.90 -12.70
CA ILE A 83 -1.99 8.18 -12.91
C ILE A 83 -2.96 9.34 -12.70
N ALA A 84 -4.11 9.32 -13.39
CA ALA A 84 -5.13 10.36 -13.30
C ALA A 84 -5.79 10.39 -11.90
N THR A 85 -6.00 9.22 -11.29
CA THR A 85 -6.65 9.13 -9.98
C THR A 85 -5.77 9.67 -8.86
N VAL A 86 -4.46 9.40 -8.88
CA VAL A 86 -3.50 9.95 -7.91
C VAL A 86 -3.49 11.48 -8.00
N THR A 87 -3.29 12.01 -9.21
CA THR A 87 -3.26 13.46 -9.47
C THR A 87 -4.56 14.13 -9.02
N SER A 88 -5.71 13.58 -9.43
CA SER A 88 -7.01 14.16 -9.06
C SER A 88 -7.31 14.03 -7.57
N SER A 89 -6.78 13.01 -6.89
CA SER A 89 -6.97 12.81 -5.45
C SER A 89 -6.24 13.87 -4.61
N ILE A 90 -5.03 14.25 -5.04
CA ILE A 90 -4.25 15.34 -4.45
C ILE A 90 -4.95 16.68 -4.72
N HIS A 91 -5.30 16.96 -5.98
CA HIS A 91 -5.92 18.24 -6.37
C HIS A 91 -7.24 18.50 -5.62
N ARG A 92 -8.14 17.51 -5.59
CA ARG A 92 -9.45 17.63 -4.93
C ARG A 92 -9.38 17.83 -3.41
N ARG A 93 -8.21 17.62 -2.78
CA ARG A 93 -8.03 17.71 -1.32
C ARG A 93 -7.12 18.87 -0.91
N GLY A 94 -6.96 19.86 -1.79
CA GLY A 94 -6.21 21.09 -1.49
C GLY A 94 -4.82 21.17 -2.12
N GLY A 95 -4.45 20.17 -2.94
CA GLY A 95 -3.24 20.21 -3.74
C GLY A 95 -1.94 19.90 -2.99
N VAL A 96 -0.83 20.11 -3.71
CA VAL A 96 0.53 19.88 -3.20
C VAL A 96 0.78 20.74 -1.96
N GLY A 97 1.35 20.14 -0.92
CA GLY A 97 1.64 20.82 0.34
C GLY A 97 0.54 20.74 1.40
N LYS A 98 -0.70 20.39 1.00
CA LYS A 98 -1.81 20.09 1.94
C LYS A 98 -2.04 18.60 2.12
N VAL A 99 -1.63 17.80 1.13
CA VAL A 99 -1.89 16.37 1.04
C VAL A 99 -0.65 15.65 0.56
N GLU A 100 -0.48 14.42 1.00
CA GLU A 100 0.58 13.50 0.59
C GLU A 100 0.05 12.07 0.53
N ILE A 101 0.66 11.23 -0.31
CA ILE A 101 0.26 9.83 -0.44
C ILE A 101 1.08 8.96 0.51
N LYS A 102 0.41 8.22 1.38
CA LYS A 102 1.03 7.34 2.37
C LYS A 102 1.07 5.89 1.91
N GLU A 103 0.05 5.46 1.16
CA GLU A 103 0.04 4.13 0.54
C GLU A 103 -0.67 4.15 -0.80
N ILE A 104 -0.09 3.48 -1.79
CA ILE A 104 -0.79 2.99 -2.98
C ILE A 104 -0.75 1.46 -2.95
N SER A 105 -1.91 0.82 -3.00
CA SER A 105 -2.03 -0.63 -3.05
C SER A 105 -2.82 -1.05 -4.28
N ILE A 106 -2.33 -2.04 -5.03
CA ILE A 106 -2.98 -2.56 -6.25
C ILE A 106 -3.40 -4.01 -6.03
N PHE A 107 -4.71 -4.27 -6.00
CA PHE A 107 -5.32 -5.59 -5.89
C PHE A 107 -5.78 -6.06 -7.27
N SER A 108 -5.02 -6.98 -7.86
CA SER A 108 -5.21 -7.36 -9.27
C SER A 108 -4.61 -8.72 -9.56
N HIS A 109 -4.94 -9.27 -10.73
CA HIS A 109 -4.04 -10.25 -11.34
C HIS A 109 -2.73 -9.55 -11.71
N ALA A 110 -1.67 -10.31 -11.90
CA ALA A 110 -0.40 -9.74 -12.31
C ALA A 110 0.46 -10.80 -13.00
N TRP A 111 1.44 -10.30 -13.73
CA TRP A 111 2.49 -11.09 -14.33
C TRP A 111 3.87 -10.50 -14.01
N TYR A 112 4.89 -10.89 -14.78
CA TYR A 112 6.27 -10.44 -14.56
C TYR A 112 6.50 -8.95 -14.81
N ASP A 113 5.61 -8.28 -15.56
CA ASP A 113 5.64 -6.83 -15.79
C ASP A 113 4.65 -6.06 -14.90
N GLY A 114 4.19 -6.67 -13.81
CA GLY A 114 3.37 -6.00 -12.80
C GLY A 114 1.86 -6.28 -12.88
N PRO A 115 1.05 -5.48 -12.17
CA PRO A 115 -0.41 -5.54 -12.16
C PRO A 115 -1.04 -5.54 -13.56
N THR A 116 -2.11 -6.31 -13.74
CA THR A 116 -2.91 -6.36 -14.96
C THR A 116 -4.29 -5.75 -14.71
N GLY A 117 -4.76 -4.91 -15.63
CA GLY A 117 -6.15 -4.47 -15.72
C GLY A 117 -7.09 -5.52 -16.30
N SER A 118 -8.34 -5.12 -16.44
CA SER A 118 -9.38 -5.86 -17.17
C SER A 118 -9.64 -5.28 -18.57
N ALA A 119 -9.35 -3.99 -18.76
CA ALA A 119 -9.42 -3.28 -20.05
C ALA A 119 -8.02 -3.06 -20.67
N PRO A 120 -7.94 -2.72 -21.97
CA PRO A 120 -6.69 -2.37 -22.61
C PRO A 120 -5.98 -1.21 -21.90
N CYS A 121 -4.67 -1.33 -21.70
CA CYS A 121 -3.89 -0.29 -21.06
C CYS A 121 -3.64 0.88 -22.01
N THR A 122 -4.07 2.08 -21.64
CA THR A 122 -4.01 3.25 -22.54
C THR A 122 -2.69 4.01 -22.48
N VAL A 123 -1.85 3.77 -21.47
CA VAL A 123 -0.56 4.47 -21.28
C VAL A 123 0.56 3.45 -21.12
N ASP A 124 1.59 3.59 -21.95
CA ASP A 124 2.80 2.74 -21.94
C ASP A 124 2.49 1.22 -21.87
N PRO A 125 1.65 0.66 -22.76
CA PRO A 125 1.29 -0.75 -22.69
C PRO A 125 2.50 -1.64 -23.01
N VAL A 126 2.84 -2.55 -22.09
CA VAL A 126 3.83 -3.63 -22.31
C VAL A 126 3.16 -4.95 -22.68
N SER A 127 1.88 -5.07 -22.36
CA SER A 127 0.95 -6.07 -22.87
C SER A 127 -0.43 -5.42 -22.99
N GLU A 128 -1.43 -6.14 -23.50
CA GLU A 128 -2.79 -5.62 -23.65
C GLU A 128 -3.30 -4.97 -22.37
N LYS A 129 -3.01 -5.54 -21.19
CA LYS A 129 -3.60 -5.10 -19.91
C LYS A 129 -2.60 -4.64 -18.86
N GLN A 130 -1.31 -4.53 -19.19
CA GLN A 130 -0.27 -4.11 -18.23
C GLN A 130 0.37 -2.79 -18.66
N MET A 131 0.51 -1.89 -17.69
CA MET A 131 1.28 -0.65 -17.85
C MET A 131 2.77 -0.95 -17.66
N GLY A 132 3.60 -0.38 -18.53
CA GLY A 132 5.05 -0.45 -18.51
C GLY A 132 5.68 0.46 -17.48
N LEU A 133 6.97 0.24 -17.23
CA LEU A 133 7.72 0.93 -16.18
C LEU A 133 7.73 2.45 -16.38
N TYR A 134 7.73 2.93 -17.63
CA TYR A 134 7.67 4.36 -17.91
C TYR A 134 6.33 4.95 -17.47
N GLY A 135 5.21 4.26 -17.75
CA GLY A 135 3.88 4.62 -17.25
C GLY A 135 3.82 4.70 -15.72
N TRP A 136 4.36 3.69 -15.02
CA TRP A 136 4.43 3.72 -13.54
C TRP A 136 5.32 4.85 -13.02
N SER A 137 6.42 5.17 -13.72
CA SER A 137 7.32 6.25 -13.34
C SER A 137 6.71 7.66 -13.47
N ASN A 138 5.60 7.78 -14.21
CA ASN A 138 4.87 9.04 -14.37
C ASN A 138 3.84 9.31 -13.26
N ILE A 139 3.69 8.40 -12.29
CA ILE A 139 2.79 8.63 -11.15
C ILE A 139 3.41 9.68 -10.21
N ASP A 140 2.84 10.88 -10.20
CA ASP A 140 3.25 11.97 -9.31
C ASP A 140 2.57 11.88 -7.94
N ALA A 141 2.97 10.90 -7.14
CA ALA A 141 2.31 10.58 -5.89
C ALA A 141 2.58 11.56 -4.74
N LYS A 142 3.59 12.44 -4.81
CA LYS A 142 3.97 13.32 -3.68
C LYS A 142 4.02 12.54 -2.34
N TRP A 143 4.88 11.52 -2.30
CA TRP A 143 4.93 10.55 -1.21
C TRP A 143 5.15 11.18 0.16
N ALA A 144 4.43 10.66 1.15
CA ALA A 144 4.66 10.93 2.56
C ALA A 144 5.95 10.24 3.04
N PRO A 145 6.55 10.69 4.17
CA PRO A 145 7.62 9.94 4.80
C PRO A 145 7.19 8.51 5.15
N LYS A 146 8.06 7.52 4.91
CA LYS A 146 7.78 6.09 5.11
C LYS A 146 6.52 5.63 4.36
N ALA A 147 6.37 6.08 3.11
CA ALA A 147 5.26 5.65 2.26
C ALA A 147 5.49 4.25 1.68
N ARG A 148 4.41 3.65 1.19
CA ARG A 148 4.42 2.30 0.64
C ARG A 148 3.70 2.20 -0.70
N PHE A 149 4.26 1.41 -1.60
CA PHE A 149 3.59 0.92 -2.80
C PHE A 149 3.50 -0.61 -2.72
N VAL A 150 2.29 -1.18 -2.79
CA VAL A 150 2.07 -2.62 -2.61
C VAL A 150 1.34 -3.22 -3.79
N MET A 151 1.87 -4.29 -4.34
CA MET A 151 1.22 -5.05 -5.41
C MET A 151 0.74 -6.40 -4.87
N PHE A 152 -0.57 -6.50 -4.66
CA PHE A 152 -1.26 -7.74 -4.33
C PHE A 152 -1.68 -8.46 -5.62
N GLY A 153 -0.70 -8.96 -6.35
CA GLY A 153 -0.91 -9.71 -7.59
C GLY A 153 0.20 -10.74 -7.79
N CYS A 154 -0.06 -11.77 -8.59
CA CYS A 154 0.87 -12.87 -8.82
C CYS A 154 2.24 -12.39 -9.34
N ASN A 155 3.33 -12.98 -8.83
CA ASN A 155 4.67 -12.92 -9.43
C ASN A 155 5.30 -11.52 -9.59
N THR A 156 4.75 -10.46 -8.98
CA THR A 156 5.31 -9.09 -9.08
C THR A 156 6.69 -8.95 -8.45
N ALA A 157 7.12 -9.93 -7.64
CA ALA A 157 8.47 -10.06 -7.13
C ALA A 157 8.98 -11.50 -7.17
N SER A 158 8.77 -12.18 -8.31
CA SER A 158 8.99 -13.63 -8.47
C SER A 158 10.37 -14.12 -7.99
N ASP A 159 10.42 -15.35 -7.48
CA ASP A 159 11.67 -16.11 -7.24
C ASP A 159 12.07 -17.02 -8.42
N ASN A 160 11.29 -17.02 -9.51
CA ASN A 160 11.60 -17.84 -10.68
C ASN A 160 12.89 -17.36 -11.36
N LYS A 161 13.80 -18.29 -11.65
CA LYS A 161 15.06 -17.99 -12.35
C LYS A 161 14.76 -17.36 -13.72
N GLY A 162 15.35 -16.19 -13.97
CA GLY A 162 15.18 -15.45 -15.23
C GLY A 162 13.88 -14.65 -15.34
N ALA A 163 12.98 -14.73 -14.34
CA ALA A 163 11.81 -13.87 -14.31
C ALA A 163 12.18 -12.44 -13.88
N ARG A 164 11.50 -11.46 -14.47
CA ARG A 164 11.60 -10.06 -14.07
C ARG A 164 11.08 -9.89 -12.63
N VAL A 165 11.76 -9.04 -11.85
CA VAL A 165 11.36 -8.68 -10.48
C VAL A 165 10.80 -7.27 -10.51
N PHE A 166 9.57 -7.14 -10.99
CA PHE A 166 8.96 -5.83 -11.25
C PHE A 166 8.95 -4.88 -10.05
N ALA A 167 8.74 -5.40 -8.83
CA ALA A 167 8.83 -4.61 -7.60
C ALA A 167 10.22 -3.99 -7.36
N LYS A 168 11.30 -4.66 -7.79
CA LYS A 168 12.66 -4.10 -7.75
C LYS A 168 12.76 -2.95 -8.73
N ASP A 169 12.36 -3.16 -9.99
CA ASP A 169 12.46 -2.17 -11.05
C ASP A 169 11.66 -0.90 -10.75
N ILE A 170 10.42 -1.03 -10.25
CA ILE A 170 9.63 0.13 -9.78
C ILE A 170 10.37 0.88 -8.68
N SER A 171 10.98 0.17 -7.73
CA SER A 171 11.67 0.82 -6.61
C SER A 171 12.92 1.60 -7.03
N GLU A 172 13.45 1.38 -8.24
CA GLU A 172 14.58 2.12 -8.82
C GLU A 172 14.13 3.41 -9.51
N CYS A 173 12.85 3.57 -9.81
CA CYS A 173 12.32 4.77 -10.46
C CYS A 173 12.44 5.98 -9.52
N GLU A 174 12.83 7.13 -10.06
CA GLU A 174 13.09 8.34 -9.26
C GLU A 174 11.84 8.79 -8.48
N ASN A 175 10.63 8.63 -9.04
CA ASN A 175 9.37 8.94 -8.37
C ASN A 175 9.01 7.95 -7.24
N PHE A 176 9.73 6.83 -7.08
CA PHE A 176 9.57 5.85 -6.00
C PHE A 176 10.75 5.85 -5.01
N LYS A 177 11.66 6.82 -5.11
CA LYS A 177 12.82 6.92 -4.23
C LYS A 177 12.40 7.04 -2.76
N GLY A 178 12.95 6.16 -1.93
CA GLY A 178 12.63 6.08 -0.50
C GLY A 178 11.24 5.51 -0.17
N VAL A 179 10.52 4.96 -1.17
CA VAL A 179 9.24 4.28 -0.98
C VAL A 179 9.48 2.79 -0.75
N GLU A 180 8.77 2.21 0.22
CA GLU A 180 8.74 0.75 0.38
C GLU A 180 7.90 0.13 -0.74
N VAL A 181 8.54 -0.61 -1.65
CA VAL A 181 7.85 -1.29 -2.75
C VAL A 181 7.73 -2.79 -2.45
N TRP A 182 6.51 -3.30 -2.42
CA TRP A 182 6.20 -4.66 -2.02
C TRP A 182 5.58 -5.47 -3.15
N GLY A 183 6.07 -6.70 -3.37
CA GLY A 183 5.52 -7.62 -4.36
C GLY A 183 5.46 -9.08 -3.90
N GLN A 184 4.64 -9.88 -4.57
CA GLN A 184 4.44 -11.30 -4.27
C GLN A 184 5.49 -12.16 -4.98
N ALA A 185 6.06 -13.13 -4.26
CA ALA A 185 7.08 -14.03 -4.80
C ALA A 185 6.52 -15.13 -5.73
N GLY A 186 5.20 -15.32 -5.75
CA GLY A 186 4.55 -16.39 -6.51
C GLY A 186 3.07 -16.11 -6.82
N PRO A 187 2.32 -17.13 -7.25
CA PRO A 187 0.88 -17.02 -7.48
C PRO A 187 0.14 -16.59 -6.22
N ALA A 188 -0.59 -15.47 -6.30
CA ALA A 188 -1.41 -14.96 -5.21
C ALA A 188 -2.78 -15.66 -5.16
N LYS A 189 -3.23 -16.03 -3.96
CA LYS A 189 -4.45 -16.81 -3.73
C LYS A 189 -5.22 -16.31 -2.50
N PRO A 190 -6.55 -16.50 -2.46
CA PRO A 190 -7.40 -15.97 -1.38
C PRO A 190 -7.17 -16.70 -0.06
N SER A 191 -6.90 -15.96 1.02
CA SER A 191 -6.71 -16.48 2.37
C SER A 191 -7.51 -15.72 3.42
N PHE A 192 -7.83 -16.36 4.55
CA PHE A 192 -8.35 -15.72 5.76
C PHE A 192 -7.26 -15.04 6.58
N TYR A 193 -5.99 -15.37 6.33
CA TYR A 193 -4.86 -14.84 7.09
C TYR A 193 -3.75 -14.29 6.16
N PRO A 194 -2.97 -13.31 6.63
CA PRO A 194 -1.93 -12.66 5.83
C PRO A 194 -0.61 -13.46 5.74
N ASP A 195 -0.43 -14.49 6.56
CA ASP A 195 0.81 -15.25 6.79
C ASP A 195 0.70 -16.75 6.48
N ARG A 196 -0.51 -17.24 6.22
CA ARG A 196 -0.78 -18.65 5.87
C ARG A 196 -1.80 -18.76 4.76
N ARG A 197 -1.83 -19.92 4.09
CA ARG A 197 -2.86 -20.29 3.12
C ARG A 197 -4.00 -21.04 3.79
N ASP A 198 -5.07 -20.31 4.07
CA ASP A 198 -6.28 -20.87 4.68
C ASP A 198 -7.50 -20.24 3.99
N SER A 199 -8.36 -21.07 3.39
CA SER A 199 -9.53 -20.65 2.64
C SER A 199 -10.71 -21.61 2.88
N SER A 200 -11.82 -21.41 2.19
CA SER A 200 -13.01 -22.25 2.31
C SER A 200 -13.47 -22.81 0.98
N VAL A 201 -14.24 -23.90 1.04
CA VAL A 201 -14.92 -24.47 -0.14
C VAL A 201 -15.77 -23.41 -0.84
N LEU A 202 -16.49 -22.57 -0.09
CA LEU A 202 -17.31 -21.50 -0.64
C LEU A 202 -16.50 -20.51 -1.49
N ARG A 203 -15.32 -20.09 -1.01
CA ARG A 203 -14.43 -19.19 -1.77
C ARG A 203 -13.87 -19.84 -3.03
N ASN A 204 -13.62 -21.14 -3.00
CA ASN A 204 -13.22 -21.90 -4.19
C ASN A 204 -14.36 -21.95 -5.23
N MET A 205 -15.61 -21.90 -4.78
CA MET A 205 -16.81 -21.80 -5.63
C MET A 205 -17.16 -20.36 -6.03
N GLY A 206 -16.34 -19.37 -5.67
CA GLY A 206 -16.61 -17.95 -5.97
C GLY A 206 -17.66 -17.30 -5.08
N THR A 207 -17.96 -17.86 -3.91
CA THR A 207 -18.96 -17.33 -2.97
C THR A 207 -18.37 -17.18 -1.55
N GLY A 208 -19.15 -16.67 -0.60
CA GLY A 208 -18.74 -16.61 0.82
C GLY A 208 -17.61 -15.62 1.11
N TRP A 209 -17.36 -14.67 0.21
CA TRP A 209 -16.30 -13.66 0.36
C TRP A 209 -16.54 -12.70 1.52
N SER A 210 -17.81 -12.40 1.82
CA SER A 210 -18.22 -11.50 2.90
C SER A 210 -18.13 -12.10 4.31
N VAL A 211 -17.94 -13.42 4.43
CA VAL A 211 -18.01 -14.14 5.71
C VAL A 211 -16.83 -13.81 6.63
N ASN A 212 -15.67 -13.47 6.07
CA ASN A 212 -14.46 -13.19 6.84
C ASN A 212 -13.49 -12.31 6.03
N HIS A 213 -12.40 -11.87 6.65
CA HIS A 213 -11.31 -11.13 6.00
C HIS A 213 -10.73 -11.90 4.81
N THR A 214 -10.27 -11.15 3.81
CA THR A 214 -9.72 -11.72 2.57
C THR A 214 -8.34 -11.14 2.32
N TYR A 215 -7.34 -12.00 2.26
CA TYR A 215 -5.95 -11.67 1.93
C TYR A 215 -5.57 -12.30 0.60
N MET A 216 -4.75 -11.62 -0.20
CA MET A 216 -4.12 -12.18 -1.39
C MET A 216 -2.70 -12.57 -1.05
N VAL A 217 -2.48 -13.84 -0.68
CA VAL A 217 -1.15 -14.32 -0.25
C VAL A 217 -0.55 -15.24 -1.30
N ALA A 218 0.76 -15.13 -1.54
CA ALA A 218 1.46 -16.04 -2.43
C ALA A 218 1.50 -17.47 -1.86
N SER A 219 1.45 -18.47 -2.74
CA SER A 219 1.62 -19.88 -2.37
C SER A 219 2.38 -20.65 -3.43
N LYS A 220 2.82 -21.87 -3.09
CA LYS A 220 3.33 -22.79 -4.11
C LYS A 220 2.18 -23.31 -4.96
N ARG A 221 2.50 -23.75 -6.17
CA ARG A 221 1.55 -24.44 -7.04
C ARG A 221 1.20 -25.78 -6.41
N GLY A 222 -0.09 -26.12 -6.35
CA GLY A 222 -0.58 -27.38 -5.75
C GLY A 222 -1.17 -27.23 -4.34
N ASP A 223 -0.88 -26.13 -3.65
CA ASP A 223 -1.31 -25.88 -2.26
C ASP A 223 -2.82 -25.64 -2.09
N GLY A 224 -3.60 -25.61 -3.18
CA GLY A 224 -5.02 -25.22 -3.17
C GLY A 224 -5.90 -26.13 -2.32
N LEU A 225 -5.72 -27.45 -2.45
CA LEU A 225 -6.51 -28.43 -1.71
C LEU A 225 -6.21 -28.38 -0.21
N ALA A 226 -4.92 -28.39 0.15
CA ALA A 226 -4.46 -28.33 1.54
C ALA A 226 -4.84 -27.01 2.24
N ALA A 227 -5.01 -25.93 1.47
CA ALA A 227 -5.46 -24.64 1.99
C ALA A 227 -6.97 -24.58 2.28
N THR A 228 -7.76 -25.58 1.91
CA THR A 228 -9.22 -25.54 2.04
C THR A 228 -9.67 -26.12 3.38
N ARG A 229 -10.33 -25.32 4.23
CA ARG A 229 -10.92 -25.78 5.49
C ARG A 229 -11.84 -26.97 5.27
N GLY A 230 -11.76 -27.94 6.17
CA GLY A 230 -12.51 -29.20 6.11
C GLY A 230 -11.76 -30.32 5.37
N ILE A 231 -10.67 -30.02 4.67
CA ILE A 231 -9.73 -31.05 4.19
C ILE A 231 -8.77 -31.39 5.34
N PRO A 232 -8.56 -32.68 5.68
CA PRO A 232 -7.70 -33.12 6.77
C PRO A 232 -6.21 -33.03 6.39
N MET A 233 -5.78 -31.84 5.97
CA MET A 233 -4.40 -31.50 5.63
C MET A 233 -3.99 -30.25 6.37
N VAL A 234 -2.70 -30.14 6.71
CA VAL A 234 -2.17 -28.92 7.32
C VAL A 234 -2.21 -27.79 6.30
N SER A 235 -2.79 -26.66 6.69
CA SER A 235 -2.80 -25.46 5.87
C SER A 235 -1.37 -25.02 5.55
N PRO A 236 -1.00 -24.86 4.27
CA PRO A 236 0.36 -24.52 3.91
C PRO A 236 0.73 -23.10 4.37
N PRO A 237 2.02 -22.83 4.63
CA PRO A 237 2.46 -21.46 4.87
C PRO A 237 2.27 -20.62 3.60
N ALA A 238 2.07 -19.32 3.78
CA ALA A 238 2.19 -18.39 2.65
C ALA A 238 3.66 -18.31 2.22
N LEU A 239 3.90 -17.85 0.99
CA LEU A 239 5.22 -17.36 0.60
C LEU A 239 5.34 -15.89 1.03
N PRO A 240 6.46 -15.48 1.65
CA PRO A 240 6.65 -14.10 2.05
C PRO A 240 6.69 -13.18 0.84
N MET A 241 6.19 -11.95 1.01
CA MET A 241 6.41 -10.87 0.07
C MET A 241 7.85 -10.39 0.14
N LYS A 242 8.31 -9.72 -0.91
CA LYS A 242 9.61 -9.05 -0.94
C LYS A 242 9.42 -7.54 -0.84
N LYS A 243 10.18 -6.90 0.05
CA LYS A 243 10.24 -5.44 0.21
C LYS A 243 11.50 -4.91 -0.45
N PHE A 244 11.34 -4.00 -1.40
CA PHE A 244 12.42 -3.26 -2.05
C PHE A 244 12.36 -1.78 -1.71
N MET A 245 13.51 -1.13 -1.76
CA MET A 245 13.64 0.33 -1.73
C MET A 245 14.89 0.72 -2.52
N ASN A 246 14.76 1.64 -3.48
CA ASN A 246 15.88 2.09 -4.32
C ASN A 246 16.62 0.93 -5.01
N GLY A 247 15.89 -0.09 -5.48
CA GLY A 247 16.45 -1.30 -6.11
C GLY A 247 17.02 -2.35 -5.17
N ILE A 248 17.07 -2.08 -3.85
CA ILE A 248 17.68 -2.99 -2.87
C ILE A 248 16.58 -3.81 -2.21
N LEU A 249 16.75 -5.14 -2.18
CA LEU A 249 15.92 -6.03 -1.37
C LEU A 249 16.26 -5.82 0.11
N LEU A 250 15.30 -5.30 0.87
CA LEU A 250 15.46 -5.05 2.30
C LEU A 250 15.01 -6.23 3.16
N GLU A 251 13.92 -6.89 2.77
CA GLU A 251 13.29 -7.91 3.62
C GLU A 251 12.45 -8.89 2.80
N ARG A 252 12.30 -10.11 3.34
CA ARG A 252 11.27 -11.07 2.98
C ARG A 252 10.35 -11.25 4.18
N ALA A 253 9.11 -10.80 4.07
CA ALA A 253 8.17 -10.80 5.20
C ALA A 253 6.73 -11.06 4.74
N PHE A 254 5.91 -11.55 5.67
CA PHE A 254 4.48 -11.74 5.43
C PHE A 254 3.73 -10.41 5.46
N GLN A 255 2.53 -10.42 4.90
CA GLN A 255 1.64 -9.26 4.93
C GLN A 255 1.26 -8.85 6.35
N SER A 256 1.39 -9.75 7.35
CA SER A 256 1.06 -9.47 8.75
C SER A 256 1.83 -8.27 9.32
N GLN A 257 3.01 -7.95 8.78
CA GLN A 257 3.80 -6.79 9.22
C GLN A 257 3.09 -5.44 9.00
N PHE A 258 2.16 -5.37 8.05
CA PHE A 258 1.45 -4.12 7.74
C PHE A 258 -0.04 -4.28 7.45
N ASN A 259 -0.53 -5.49 7.22
CA ASN A 259 -1.87 -5.83 6.79
C ASN A 259 -2.36 -7.07 7.56
N ASP A 260 -2.55 -6.92 8.87
CA ASP A 260 -3.11 -7.96 9.73
C ASP A 260 -4.39 -7.47 10.40
N HIS A 261 -5.38 -8.34 10.46
CA HIS A 261 -6.62 -8.06 11.18
C HIS A 261 -6.47 -8.35 12.67
N ARG A 262 -5.51 -9.21 13.05
CA ARG A 262 -5.29 -9.68 14.42
C ARG A 262 -4.57 -8.67 15.32
N GLU A 263 -3.95 -7.67 14.70
CA GLU A 263 -3.18 -6.61 15.37
C GLU A 263 -4.03 -5.35 15.64
N ASN A 264 -5.34 -5.41 15.39
CA ASN A 264 -6.27 -4.30 15.58
C ASN A 264 -7.18 -4.51 16.78
#